data_AF-A0A923LNK2-F1
#
_entry.id   AF-A0A923LNK2-F1
#
_cell.length_a   1.000
_cell.length_b   1.000
_cell.length_c   1.000
_cell.angle_alpha   90.00
_cell.angle_beta   90.00
_cell.angle_gamma   90.00
#
_symmetry.space_group_name_H-M   'P 1'
#
loop_
_entity.id
_entity.type
_entity.pdbx_description
1 polymer ?
#
loop_
_entity_poly.entity_id
_entity_poly.type
_entity_poly.pdbx_seq_one_letter_code
_entity_poly.pdbx_strand_id
1 'polypeptide(L)'
;MSDIKTIAGVFSINTCKLPESYICHKKPAVTYENGVCEIITYDQQVVMNGQTYAPVLHQSCMHPDEITVYPLVIRQTDDTLTITDHYHTGSFQKGGSITISKWQPQLKRRGCFPCRNCGRC
;
A
#
# COMPACT_ATOMS: atom_id res chain seq x y z
N MET A 1 -13.67 -5.14 10.09
CA MET A 1 -13.63 -4.24 8.93
C MET A 1 -13.93 -2.86 9.45
N SER A 2 -13.02 -1.92 9.26
CA SER A 2 -13.22 -0.53 9.67
C SER A 2 -13.13 0.34 8.44
N ASP A 3 -14.17 1.13 8.18
CA ASP A 3 -14.23 2.10 7.11
C ASP A 3 -13.99 3.48 7.69
N ILE A 4 -12.96 4.16 7.18
CA ILE A 4 -12.50 5.47 7.64
C ILE A 4 -12.87 6.50 6.59
N LYS A 5 -13.72 7.44 6.98
CA LYS A 5 -14.12 8.56 6.12
C LYS A 5 -13.05 9.63 6.14
N THR A 6 -12.63 10.04 4.95
CA THR A 6 -11.64 11.10 4.72
C THR A 6 -12.21 12.17 3.79
N ILE A 7 -11.51 13.29 3.63
CA ILE A 7 -11.89 14.36 2.69
C ILE A 7 -11.88 13.90 1.23
N ALA A 8 -11.17 12.81 0.92
CA ALA A 8 -10.99 12.30 -0.44
C ALA A 8 -11.85 11.06 -0.74
N GLY A 9 -12.40 10.40 0.30
CA GLY A 9 -13.24 9.22 0.15
C GLY A 9 -13.23 8.30 1.37
N VAL A 10 -13.62 7.04 1.19
CA VAL A 10 -13.65 6.03 2.26
C VAL A 10 -12.48 5.07 2.05
N PHE A 11 -11.66 4.94 3.10
CA PHE A 11 -10.59 3.96 3.15
C PHE A 11 -10.96 2.80 4.06
N SER A 12 -10.65 1.58 3.63
CA SER A 12 -10.86 0.36 4.39
C SER A 12 -9.54 -0.17 4.92
N ILE A 13 -9.61 -0.81 6.08
CA ILE A 13 -8.48 -1.45 6.74
C ILE A 13 -8.82 -2.87 7.18
N ASN A 14 -7.83 -3.77 7.12
CA ASN A 14 -7.90 -5.17 7.50
C ASN A 14 -8.95 -5.98 6.72
N THR A 15 -9.09 -5.70 5.42
CA THR A 15 -9.95 -6.44 4.49
C THR A 15 -9.17 -7.40 3.60
N CYS A 16 -7.91 -7.08 3.28
CA CYS A 16 -7.02 -7.98 2.56
C CYS A 16 -6.41 -9.02 3.51
N LYS A 17 -6.57 -10.29 3.18
CA LYS A 17 -5.90 -11.40 3.87
C LYS A 17 -4.54 -11.64 3.21
N LEU A 18 -3.48 -11.15 3.84
CA LEU A 18 -2.12 -11.47 3.43
C LEU A 18 -1.74 -12.89 3.93
N PRO A 19 -0.93 -13.64 3.17
CA PRO A 19 -0.32 -14.87 3.68
C PRO A 19 0.50 -14.60 4.95
N GLU A 20 0.47 -15.52 5.91
CA GLU A 20 1.21 -15.39 7.18
C GLU A 20 2.73 -15.32 6.98
N SER A 21 3.24 -15.86 5.87
CA SER A 21 4.65 -15.79 5.50
C SER A 21 5.12 -14.39 5.08
N TYR A 22 4.21 -13.46 4.80
CA TYR A 22 4.57 -12.12 4.33
C TYR A 22 4.95 -11.22 5.51
N ILE A 23 6.06 -10.53 5.36
CA ILE A 23 6.54 -9.55 6.34
C ILE A 23 5.83 -8.22 6.06
N CYS A 24 5.05 -7.72 7.02
CA CYS A 24 4.47 -6.39 6.92
C CYS A 24 5.45 -5.36 7.48
N HIS A 25 5.99 -4.48 6.62
CA HIS A 25 6.94 -3.44 7.04
C HIS A 25 6.34 -2.49 8.08
N LYS A 26 5.05 -2.15 7.92
CA LYS A 26 4.23 -1.52 8.95
C LYS A 26 2.91 -2.26 9.04
N LYS A 27 2.40 -2.45 10.26
CA LYS A 27 1.08 -3.06 10.47
C LYS A 27 -0.01 -2.07 10.09
N PRO A 28 -1.16 -2.54 9.57
CA PRO A 28 -2.30 -1.68 9.37
C PRO A 28 -2.74 -1.09 10.71
N ALA A 29 -2.85 0.23 10.75
CA ALA A 29 -3.32 0.95 11.91
C ALA A 29 -4.06 2.20 11.46
N VAL A 30 -4.90 2.72 12.36
CA VAL A 30 -5.49 4.05 12.24
C VAL A 30 -5.17 4.79 13.53
N THR A 31 -4.53 5.95 13.41
CA THR A 31 -4.20 6.81 14.55
C THR A 31 -4.81 8.19 14.34
N TYR A 32 -5.19 8.81 15.45
CA TYR A 32 -5.73 10.17 15.48
C TYR A 32 -4.94 10.95 16.54
N GLU A 33 -4.09 11.87 16.09
CA GLU A 33 -3.25 12.68 16.98
C GLU A 33 -3.27 14.14 16.53
N ASN A 34 -3.54 15.07 17.44
CA ASN A 34 -3.47 16.53 17.20
C ASN A 34 -4.24 17.00 15.94
N GLY A 35 -5.42 16.44 15.70
CA GLY A 35 -6.25 16.76 14.51
C GLY A 35 -5.77 16.09 13.21
N VAL A 36 -4.74 15.25 13.28
CA VAL A 36 -4.23 14.48 12.14
C VAL A 36 -4.75 13.04 12.23
N CYS A 37 -5.35 12.56 11.15
CA CYS A 37 -5.69 11.15 10.97
C CYS A 37 -4.62 10.49 10.10
N GLU A 38 -3.95 9.45 10.60
CA GLU A 38 -3.05 8.62 9.81
C GLU A 38 -3.64 7.21 9.67
N ILE A 39 -3.70 6.73 8.42
CA ILE A 39 -4.22 5.41 8.05
C ILE A 39 -3.09 4.68 7.34
N ILE A 40 -2.69 3.53 7.88
CA ILE A 40 -1.75 2.61 7.26
C ILE A 40 -2.55 1.43 6.75
N THR A 41 -2.53 1.19 5.44
CA THR A 41 -3.33 0.12 4.82
C THR A 41 -2.62 -0.54 3.65
N TYR A 42 -2.91 -1.83 3.45
CA TYR A 42 -2.53 -2.57 2.24
C TYR A 42 -3.76 -3.13 1.51
N ASP A 43 -4.93 -2.56 1.74
CA ASP A 43 -6.19 -3.05 1.17
C ASP A 43 -6.58 -2.36 -0.14
N GLN A 44 -6.05 -1.16 -0.36
CA GLN A 44 -6.51 -0.26 -1.40
C GLN A 44 -5.33 0.45 -2.06
N GLN A 45 -5.57 0.87 -3.30
CA GLN A 45 -4.71 1.76 -4.07
C GLN A 45 -5.49 3.02 -4.43
N VAL A 46 -4.76 4.10 -4.68
CA VAL A 46 -5.32 5.40 -5.04
C VAL A 46 -4.73 5.89 -6.34
N VAL A 47 -5.58 6.33 -7.26
CA VAL A 47 -5.17 7.06 -8.45
C VAL A 47 -5.48 8.53 -8.25
N MET A 48 -4.45 9.37 -8.36
CA MET A 48 -4.52 10.82 -8.22
C MET A 48 -3.68 11.47 -9.30
N ASN A 49 -4.27 12.39 -10.08
CA ASN A 49 -3.58 13.12 -11.16
C ASN A 49 -2.87 12.19 -12.18
N GLY A 50 -3.46 11.03 -12.48
CA GLY A 50 -2.87 10.03 -13.38
C GLY A 50 -1.76 9.18 -12.77
N GLN A 51 -1.36 9.46 -11.51
CA GLN A 51 -0.40 8.67 -10.76
C GLN A 51 -1.10 7.68 -9.84
N THR A 52 -0.64 6.43 -9.86
CA THR A 52 -1.14 5.37 -8.97
C THR A 52 -0.22 5.24 -7.77
N TYR A 53 -0.81 5.38 -6.58
CA TYR A 53 -0.20 5.12 -5.30
C TYR A 53 -0.77 3.81 -4.77
N ALA A 54 0.09 2.83 -4.53
CA ALA A 54 -0.34 1.50 -4.14
C ALA A 54 0.63 0.89 -3.12
N PRO A 55 0.15 -0.04 -2.27
CA PRO A 55 1.03 -0.91 -1.51
C PRO A 55 2.01 -1.63 -2.44
N VAL A 56 3.25 -1.80 -1.98
CA VAL A 56 4.31 -2.44 -2.77
C VAL A 56 4.60 -3.81 -2.17
N LEU A 57 4.53 -4.82 -3.03
CA LEU A 57 4.94 -6.18 -2.72
C LEU A 57 6.37 -6.39 -3.23
N HIS A 58 7.31 -6.58 -2.32
CA HIS A 58 8.72 -6.75 -2.61
C HIS A 58 9.17 -8.16 -2.24
N GLN A 59 9.80 -8.87 -3.16
CA GLN A 59 10.43 -10.17 -2.91
C GLN A 59 11.95 -9.99 -2.96
N SER A 60 12.65 -10.43 -1.92
CA SER A 60 14.12 -10.37 -1.89
C SER A 60 14.72 -11.25 -2.98
N CYS A 61 15.73 -10.74 -3.68
CA CYS A 61 16.45 -11.51 -4.69
C CYS A 61 17.44 -12.52 -4.10
N MET A 62 17.95 -12.26 -2.89
CA MET A 62 18.85 -13.17 -2.17
C MET A 62 18.07 -14.21 -1.36
N HIS A 63 16.88 -13.84 -0.90
CA HIS A 63 16.00 -14.69 -0.08
C HIS A 63 14.58 -14.69 -0.67
N PRO A 64 14.30 -15.50 -1.71
CA PRO A 64 13.01 -15.49 -2.40
C PRO A 64 11.79 -15.79 -1.50
N ASP A 65 12.01 -16.49 -0.38
CA ASP A 65 10.96 -16.76 0.60
C ASP A 65 10.61 -15.53 1.45
N GLU A 66 11.49 -14.52 1.50
CA GLU A 66 11.26 -13.25 2.17
C GLU A 66 10.50 -12.29 1.26
N ILE A 67 9.20 -12.19 1.51
CA ILE A 67 8.29 -11.28 0.80
C ILE A 67 7.82 -10.21 1.78
N THR A 68 8.14 -8.96 1.49
CA THR A 68 7.79 -7.79 2.30
C THR A 68 6.68 -6.99 1.64
N VAL A 69 5.67 -6.62 2.42
CA VAL A 69 4.60 -5.69 2.03
C VAL A 69 4.88 -4.33 2.65
N TYR A 70 5.05 -3.33 1.78
CA TYR A 70 5.07 -1.92 2.16
C TYR A 70 3.67 -1.35 1.99
N PRO A 71 2.98 -0.99 3.09
CA PRO A 71 1.63 -0.46 3.02
C PRO A 71 1.62 0.97 2.47
N LEU A 72 0.45 1.40 2.04
CA LEU A 72 0.13 2.78 1.75
C LEU A 72 -0.11 3.54 3.08
N VAL A 73 0.47 4.72 3.20
CA VAL A 73 0.24 5.63 4.34
C VAL A 73 -0.58 6.80 3.84
N ILE A 74 -1.73 7.03 4.46
CA ILE A 74 -2.61 8.15 4.15
C ILE A 74 -2.69 9.02 5.39
N ARG A 75 -2.31 10.28 5.26
CA ARG A 75 -2.32 11.25 6.34
C ARG A 75 -3.23 12.40 5.98
N GLN A 76 -4.28 12.59 6.75
CA GLN A 76 -5.21 13.69 6.60
C GLN A 76 -5.02 14.72 7.71
N THR A 77 -4.95 15.98 7.32
CA THR A 77 -5.17 17.17 8.15
C THR A 77 -6.49 17.83 7.74
N ASP A 78 -6.86 18.97 8.33
CA ASP A 78 -8.17 19.61 8.11
C ASP A 78 -8.56 19.77 6.63
N ASP A 79 -7.62 20.22 5.78
CA ASP A 79 -7.88 20.53 4.37
C ASP A 79 -7.05 19.73 3.36
N THR A 80 -6.05 18.98 3.85
CA THR A 80 -5.09 18.27 3.00
C THR A 80 -5.05 16.79 3.33
N LEU A 81 -4.91 15.96 2.30
CA LEU A 81 -4.66 14.54 2.43
C LEU A 81 -3.39 14.17 1.69
N THR A 82 -2.41 13.65 2.41
CA THR A 82 -1.14 13.18 1.85
C THR A 82 -1.20 11.66 1.71
N ILE A 83 -0.80 11.16 0.56
CA ILE A 83 -0.71 9.73 0.24
C ILE A 83 0.75 9.41 -0.02
N THR A 84 1.29 8.45 0.72
CA THR A 84 2.68 8.01 0.58
C THR A 84 2.70 6.51 0.37
N ASP A 85 3.26 6.09 -0.76
CA ASP A 85 3.67 4.71 -1.00
C ASP A 85 5.18 4.55 -0.73
N HIS A 86 5.75 3.40 -1.09
CA HIS A 86 7.18 3.15 -0.86
C HIS A 86 8.12 4.08 -1.67
N TYR A 87 7.67 4.58 -2.82
CA TYR A 87 8.48 5.32 -3.79
C TYR A 87 8.07 6.78 -3.95
N HIS A 88 6.81 7.10 -3.67
CA HIS A 88 6.21 8.39 -4.00
C HIS A 88 5.38 8.94 -2.85
N THR A 89 5.32 10.26 -2.80
CA THR A 89 4.38 11.01 -1.96
C THR A 89 3.59 11.96 -2.85
N GLY A 90 2.27 12.00 -2.65
CA GLY A 90 1.36 12.92 -3.31
C GLY A 90 0.48 13.62 -2.29
N SER A 91 0.11 14.86 -2.59
CA SER A 91 -0.81 15.64 -1.76
C SER A 91 -2.08 15.96 -2.53
N PHE A 92 -3.21 15.76 -1.85
CA PHE A 92 -4.55 16.03 -2.31
C PHE A 92 -5.13 17.21 -1.54
N GLN A 93 -5.70 18.17 -2.26
CA GLN A 93 -6.49 19.25 -1.68
C GLN A 93 -7.98 18.95 -1.86
N LYS A 94 -8.78 19.35 -0.88
CA LYS A 94 -10.24 19.21 -0.93
C LYS A 94 -10.82 19.74 -2.25
N GLY A 95 -11.61 18.92 -2.93
CA GLY A 95 -12.24 19.27 -4.21
C GLY A 95 -11.56 18.67 -5.46
N GLY A 96 -10.40 18.03 -5.32
CA GLY A 96 -9.83 17.21 -6.41
C GLY A 96 -10.60 15.91 -6.64
N SER A 97 -10.32 15.22 -7.75
CA SER A 97 -10.80 13.87 -8.00
C SER A 97 -9.73 12.83 -7.69
N ILE A 98 -10.04 11.87 -6.81
CA ILE A 98 -9.24 10.65 -6.65
C ILE A 98 -10.09 9.43 -6.93
N THR A 99 -9.47 8.34 -7.36
CA THR A 99 -10.12 7.03 -7.46
C THR A 99 -9.49 6.09 -6.46
N ILE A 100 -10.30 5.55 -5.55
CA ILE A 100 -9.89 4.54 -4.58
C ILE A 100 -10.42 3.19 -5.08
N SER A 101 -9.54 2.20 -5.20
CA SER A 101 -9.92 0.84 -5.59
C SER A 101 -9.24 -0.18 -4.70
N LYS A 102 -9.78 -1.40 -4.65
CA LYS A 102 -9.15 -2.51 -3.93
C LYS A 102 -7.78 -2.80 -4.54
N TRP A 103 -6.80 -3.04 -3.68
CA TRP A 103 -5.50 -3.58 -4.05
C TRP A 103 -5.45 -5.05 -3.67
N GLN A 104 -4.77 -5.85 -4.47
CA GLN A 104 -4.51 -7.25 -4.15
C GLN A 104 -3.03 -7.54 -4.37
N PRO A 105 -2.37 -8.24 -3.43
CA PRO A 105 -0.98 -8.62 -3.60
C PRO A 105 -0.88 -9.62 -4.76
N GLN A 106 -0.17 -9.24 -5.82
CA GLN A 106 0.12 -10.13 -6.93
C GLN A 106 1.63 -10.23 -7.11
N LEU A 107 2.20 -11.36 -6.70
CA LEU A 107 3.54 -11.75 -7.15
C LEU A 107 3.44 -12.13 -8.62
N LYS A 108 3.87 -11.24 -9.50
CA LYS A 108 4.17 -11.65 -10.87
C LYS A 108 5.39 -12.55 -10.77
N ARG A 109 5.16 -13.87 -10.87
CA ARG A 109 6.25 -14.82 -11.12
C ARG A 109 6.92 -14.36 -12.42
N ARG A 110 8.06 -13.68 -12.33
CA ARG A 110 8.94 -13.56 -13.49
C ARG A 110 9.29 -15.00 -13.83
N GLY A 111 9.03 -15.41 -15.07
CA GLY A 111 9.42 -16.74 -15.52
C GLY A 111 10.83 -17.01 -15.04
N CYS A 112 11.03 -18.16 -14.39
CA CYS A 112 12.35 -18.50 -13.89
C CYS A 112 13.32 -18.51 -15.08
N PHE A 113 14.35 -17.66 -15.02
CA PHE A 113 15.54 -17.86 -15.82
C PHE A 113 16.48 -18.73 -14.99
N PRO A 114 16.59 -20.03 -15.29
CA PRO A 114 17.37 -20.94 -14.47
C PRO A 114 18.81 -20.46 -14.40
N CYS A 115 19.39 -20.46 -13.21
CA CYS A 115 20.79 -20.12 -13.03
C CYS A 115 21.66 -21.05 -13.89
N ARG A 116 22.51 -20.50 -14.75
CA ARG A 116 23.38 -21.30 -15.64
C ARG A 116 24.37 -22.19 -14.88
N ASN A 117 24.68 -21.86 -13.62
CA ASN A 117 25.67 -22.58 -12.82
C ASN A 117 25.08 -23.73 -11.99
N CYS A 118 23.87 -23.57 -11.45
CA CYS A 118 23.26 -24.59 -10.57
C CYS A 118 21.92 -25.14 -11.09
N GLY A 119 21.40 -24.64 -12.21
CA GLY A 119 20.14 -25.08 -12.82
C GLY A 119 18.89 -24.77 -12.00
N ARG A 120 19.04 -24.13 -10.83
CA ARG A 120 17.93 -23.79 -9.96
C ARG A 120 17.17 -22.57 -10.48
N CYS A 121 15.87 -22.72 -10.37
CA CYS A 121 14.90 -21.66 -10.15
C CYS A 121 14.74 -21.49 -8.63
#